data_AF-A0A4P9XJZ6-F1
#
_entry.id   AF-A0A4P9XJZ6-F1
#
_cell.length_a   1.000
_cell.length_b   1.000
_cell.length_c   1.000
_cell.angle_alpha   90.00
_cell.angle_beta   90.00
_cell.angle_gamma   90.00
#
_symmetry.space_group_name_H-M   'P 1'
#
loop_
_entity.id
_entity.type
_entity.pdbx_description
1 polymer ?
#
loop_
_entity_poly.entity_id
_entity_poly.type
_entity_poly.pdbx_seq_one_letter_code
_entity_poly.pdbx_strand_id
1 'polypeptide(L)'
;MASTPPNVSPLGGLGIAAVYATTMVMGCLVGWLGTLPNESYFSSKHNVFNVWFVKSGWFWTTIVFAFWAWFARNIRRFFNAMLRWALATGYWWLITQWMAGPSLTDRVYRWSGGGCYPADSQGNALLRMHDTSLGCRQLGGRWHGGHDLSGHILLLVHASLFLLSELDGLREAAAASAAIYPQLARRLTTCVRTLLLLWWWMLLMSSVYPFHPLSEKITGLFMGLLYWVVAYKYILPRFKTPGLPGAI
;
A
#
# COMPACT_ATOMS: atom_id res chain seq x y z
N MET A 1 30.17 -24.32 0.06
CA MET A 1 29.11 -24.15 -0.95
C MET A 1 28.25 -22.99 -0.52
N ALA A 2 28.60 -21.77 -0.94
CA ALA A 2 27.80 -20.58 -0.67
C ALA A 2 26.59 -20.62 -1.61
N SER A 3 25.40 -20.78 -1.05
CA SER A 3 24.15 -20.60 -1.80
C SER A 3 24.15 -19.17 -2.33
N THR A 4 24.19 -19.02 -3.65
CA THR A 4 23.90 -17.77 -4.35
C THR A 4 22.67 -17.11 -3.75
N PRO A 5 22.70 -15.82 -3.35
CA PRO A 5 21.50 -15.15 -2.86
C PRO A 5 20.43 -15.25 -3.94
N PRO A 6 19.16 -15.57 -3.60
CA PRO A 6 18.10 -15.75 -4.57
C PRO A 6 17.93 -14.44 -5.32
N ASN A 7 18.44 -14.42 -6.55
CA ASN A 7 18.22 -13.37 -7.51
C ASN A 7 16.70 -13.35 -7.76
N VAL A 8 15.99 -12.34 -7.28
CA VAL A 8 14.60 -12.13 -7.69
C VAL A 8 14.69 -11.72 -9.15
N SER A 9 14.64 -12.72 -10.03
CA SER A 9 14.75 -12.53 -11.45
C SER A 9 13.72 -11.49 -11.91
N PRO A 10 13.97 -10.73 -12.99
CA PRO A 10 12.97 -9.82 -13.56
C PRO A 10 11.61 -10.52 -13.81
N LEU A 11 11.66 -11.83 -14.07
CA LEU A 11 10.50 -12.73 -14.16
C LEU A 11 9.72 -12.86 -12.84
N GLY A 12 10.41 -12.94 -11.69
CA GLY A 12 9.78 -12.93 -10.36
C GLY A 12 9.07 -11.61 -10.06
N GLY A 13 9.65 -10.48 -10.45
CA GLY A 13 9.02 -9.17 -10.27
C GLY A 13 7.74 -9.00 -11.10
N LEU A 14 7.76 -9.44 -12.36
CA LEU A 14 6.56 -9.48 -13.22
C LEU A 14 5.49 -10.40 -12.64
N GLY A 15 5.87 -11.55 -12.08
CA GLY A 15 4.95 -12.46 -11.40
C GLY A 15 4.24 -11.81 -10.21
N ILE A 16 4.97 -11.06 -9.37
CA ILE A 16 4.38 -10.36 -8.22
C ILE A 16 3.37 -9.31 -8.70
N ALA A 17 3.74 -8.44 -9.64
CA ALA A 17 2.84 -7.42 -10.18
C ALA A 17 1.58 -8.05 -10.81
N ALA A 18 1.74 -9.16 -11.53
CA ALA A 18 0.64 -9.92 -12.11
C ALA A 18 -0.31 -10.45 -11.04
N VAL A 19 0.17 -10.94 -9.90
CA VAL A 19 -0.70 -11.41 -8.78
C VAL A 19 -1.62 -10.30 -8.27
N TYR A 20 -1.10 -9.09 -8.07
CA TYR A 20 -1.92 -7.96 -7.61
C TYR A 20 -2.92 -7.51 -8.68
N ALA A 21 -2.49 -7.43 -9.93
CA ALA A 21 -3.36 -7.06 -11.05
C ALA A 21 -4.48 -8.08 -11.27
N THR A 22 -4.16 -9.37 -11.27
CA THR A 22 -5.15 -10.44 -11.42
C THR A 22 -6.10 -10.49 -10.23
N THR A 23 -5.62 -10.30 -9.00
CA THR A 23 -6.49 -10.22 -7.81
C THR A 23 -7.51 -9.09 -7.95
N MET A 24 -7.08 -7.90 -8.41
CA MET A 24 -7.97 -6.77 -8.63
C MET A 24 -9.00 -7.06 -9.74
N VAL A 25 -8.55 -7.59 -10.88
CA VAL A 25 -9.42 -7.92 -12.02
C VAL A 25 -10.44 -8.99 -11.65
N MET A 26 -10.01 -10.08 -11.00
CA MET A 26 -10.89 -11.14 -10.51
C MET A 26 -11.91 -10.59 -9.51
N GLY A 27 -11.48 -9.75 -8.56
CA GLY A 27 -12.39 -9.11 -7.62
C GLY A 27 -13.43 -8.24 -8.32
N CYS A 28 -13.01 -7.40 -9.28
CA CYS A 28 -13.93 -6.57 -10.05
C CYS A 28 -14.90 -7.40 -10.90
N LEU A 29 -14.44 -8.51 -11.48
CA LEU A 29 -15.29 -9.44 -12.23
C LEU A 29 -16.36 -10.07 -11.34
N VAL A 30 -15.97 -10.57 -10.15
CA VAL A 30 -16.91 -11.11 -9.16
C VAL A 30 -17.93 -10.06 -8.73
N GLY A 31 -17.49 -8.83 -8.47
CA GLY A 31 -18.38 -7.72 -8.13
C GLY A 31 -19.36 -7.37 -9.25
N TRP A 32 -18.89 -7.36 -10.50
CA TRP A 32 -19.71 -7.09 -11.68
C TRP A 32 -20.72 -8.19 -11.99
N LEU A 33 -20.34 -9.47 -11.80
CA LEU A 33 -21.24 -10.61 -11.95
C LEU A 33 -22.36 -10.65 -10.91
N GLY A 34 -22.26 -9.86 -9.84
CA GLY A 34 -23.29 -9.78 -8.80
C GLY A 34 -23.48 -11.08 -8.02
N THR A 35 -22.45 -11.93 -7.96
CA THR A 35 -22.53 -13.25 -7.30
C THR A 35 -22.60 -13.15 -5.77
N LEU A 36 -22.33 -11.98 -5.20
CA LEU A 36 -22.36 -11.72 -3.76
C LEU A 36 -23.46 -10.70 -3.42
N PRO A 37 -24.07 -10.80 -2.22
CA PRO A 37 -25.09 -9.84 -1.79
C PRO A 37 -24.55 -8.42 -1.77
N ASN A 38 -25.35 -7.46 -2.24
CA ASN A 38 -25.01 -6.03 -2.21
C ASN A 38 -24.90 -5.49 -0.78
N GLU A 39 -25.65 -6.08 0.16
CA GLU A 39 -25.55 -5.79 1.59
C GLU A 39 -24.84 -6.93 2.30
N SER A 40 -23.59 -6.69 2.68
CA SER A 40 -22.76 -7.65 3.37
C SER A 40 -21.89 -6.93 4.40
N TYR A 41 -21.29 -7.68 5.32
CA TYR A 41 -20.35 -7.12 6.29
C TYR A 41 -19.22 -6.30 5.65
N PHE A 42 -18.72 -6.74 4.49
CA PHE A 42 -17.62 -6.08 3.78
C PHE A 42 -18.08 -4.92 2.88
N SER A 43 -19.38 -4.80 2.56
CA SER A 43 -19.90 -3.62 1.85
C SER A 43 -20.00 -2.39 2.76
N SER A 44 -20.08 -2.58 4.08
CA SER A 44 -20.04 -1.48 5.04
C SER A 44 -18.64 -0.87 5.16
N LYS A 45 -18.55 0.45 4.95
CA LYS A 45 -17.32 1.25 5.17
C LYS A 45 -16.86 1.28 6.63
N HIS A 46 -17.70 0.85 7.57
CA HIS A 46 -17.46 0.85 9.01
C HIS A 46 -17.13 -0.54 9.57
N ASN A 47 -16.88 -1.54 8.71
CA ASN A 47 -16.47 -2.85 9.16
C ASN A 47 -15.12 -2.81 9.91
N VAL A 48 -14.91 -3.75 10.83
CA VAL A 48 -13.75 -3.76 11.75
C VAL A 48 -12.45 -3.83 10.96
N PHE A 49 -12.38 -4.63 9.90
CA PHE A 49 -11.18 -4.74 9.08
C PHE A 49 -10.82 -3.43 8.38
N ASN A 50 -11.81 -2.72 7.85
CA ASN A 50 -11.56 -1.42 7.21
C ASN A 50 -11.09 -0.38 8.22
N VAL A 51 -11.76 -0.28 9.37
CA VAL A 51 -11.48 0.76 10.36
C VAL A 51 -10.14 0.53 11.06
N TRP A 52 -9.86 -0.70 11.50
CA TRP A 52 -8.67 -1.00 12.30
C TRP A 52 -7.44 -1.38 11.47
N PHE A 53 -7.63 -2.09 10.35
CA PHE A 53 -6.51 -2.62 9.59
C PHE A 53 -6.23 -1.79 8.34
N VAL A 54 -7.20 -1.65 7.43
CA VAL A 54 -6.94 -1.02 6.12
C VAL A 54 -6.60 0.47 6.28
N LYS A 55 -7.39 1.23 7.03
CA LYS A 55 -7.12 2.67 7.25
C LYS A 55 -5.78 2.93 7.94
N SER A 56 -5.36 2.01 8.82
CA SER A 56 -4.09 2.06 9.54
C SER A 56 -3.03 1.11 8.94
N GLY A 57 -3.15 0.77 7.65
CA GLY A 57 -2.35 -0.30 7.05
C GLY A 57 -0.84 -0.04 7.08
N TRP A 58 -0.44 1.22 6.89
CA TRP A 58 0.97 1.62 6.98
C TRP A 58 1.54 1.51 8.40
N PHE A 59 0.73 1.80 9.41
CA PHE A 59 1.13 1.70 10.82
C PHE A 59 1.46 0.25 11.18
N TRP A 60 0.57 -0.71 10.87
CA TRP A 60 0.80 -2.13 11.12
C TRP A 60 2.01 -2.66 10.36
N THR A 61 2.17 -2.23 9.11
CA THR A 61 3.32 -2.57 8.27
C THR A 61 4.62 -2.07 8.88
N THR A 62 4.62 -0.84 9.38
CA THR A 62 5.78 -0.22 10.04
C THR A 62 6.16 -0.94 11.33
N ILE A 63 5.19 -1.32 12.17
CA ILE A 63 5.48 -2.05 13.42
C ILE A 63 6.14 -3.39 13.12
N VAL A 64 5.56 -4.18 12.22
CA VAL A 64 6.08 -5.50 11.88
C VAL A 64 7.47 -5.38 11.25
N PHE A 65 7.66 -4.40 10.36
CA PHE A 65 8.96 -4.12 9.76
C PHE A 65 10.01 -3.66 10.79
N ALA A 66 9.66 -2.73 11.68
CA ALA A 66 10.60 -2.17 12.65
C ALA A 66 11.07 -3.22 13.66
N PHE A 67 10.14 -4.01 14.19
CA PHE A 67 10.47 -5.10 15.10
C PHE A 67 11.41 -6.12 14.45
N TRP A 68 11.20 -6.36 13.15
CA TRP A 68 12.06 -7.24 12.38
C TRP A 68 13.43 -6.63 12.10
N ALA A 69 13.48 -5.38 11.63
CA ALA A 69 14.70 -4.65 11.30
C ALA A 69 15.64 -4.51 12.52
N TRP A 70 15.08 -4.27 13.71
CA TRP A 70 15.80 -4.27 14.97
C TRP A 70 16.57 -5.58 15.20
N PHE A 71 15.95 -6.70 14.86
CA PHE A 71 16.47 -8.02 15.14
C PHE A 71 17.57 -8.48 14.16
N ALA A 72 17.75 -7.79 13.04
CA ALA A 72 18.74 -8.13 12.02
C ALA A 72 20.21 -7.82 12.43
N ARG A 73 20.45 -7.16 13.58
CA ARG A 73 21.74 -6.87 14.26
C ARG A 73 22.91 -6.33 13.43
N ASN A 74 22.69 -5.97 12.16
CA ASN A 74 23.70 -5.39 11.28
C ASN A 74 23.36 -3.92 11.01
N ILE A 75 24.18 -3.02 11.57
CA ILE A 75 23.92 -1.57 11.54
C ILE A 75 23.86 -0.99 10.11
N ARG A 76 24.70 -1.47 9.19
CA ARG A 76 24.68 -1.00 7.78
C ARG A 76 23.40 -1.45 7.08
N ARG A 77 22.97 -2.69 7.32
CA ARG A 77 21.69 -3.22 6.77
C ARG A 77 20.49 -2.48 7.37
N PHE A 78 20.55 -2.15 8.66
CA PHE A 78 19.54 -1.37 9.36
C PHE A 78 19.37 0.02 8.74
N PHE A 79 20.45 0.78 8.53
CA PHE A 79 20.38 2.11 7.90
C PHE A 79 19.76 2.07 6.51
N ASN A 80 20.18 1.13 5.66
CA ASN A 80 19.60 0.98 4.32
C ASN A 80 18.11 0.58 4.37
N ALA A 81 17.71 -0.25 5.34
CA ALA A 81 16.32 -0.62 5.55
C ALA A 81 15.49 0.60 6.02
N MET A 82 16.01 1.40 6.94
CA MET A 82 15.37 2.62 7.41
C MET A 82 15.22 3.66 6.30
N LEU A 83 16.23 3.80 5.43
CA LEU A 83 16.15 4.69 4.27
C LEU A 83 15.03 4.26 3.31
N ARG A 84 14.92 2.96 3.00
CA ARG A 84 13.82 2.44 2.16
C ARG A 84 12.45 2.66 2.80
N TRP A 85 12.35 2.46 4.12
CA TRP A 85 11.12 2.75 4.86
C TRP A 85 10.78 4.25 4.86
N ALA A 86 11.77 5.13 5.01
CA ALA A 86 11.58 6.57 4.96
C ALA A 86 11.12 7.02 3.56
N LEU A 87 11.71 6.46 2.49
CA LEU A 87 11.27 6.72 1.12
C LEU A 87 9.85 6.19 0.86
N ALA A 88 9.51 5.02 1.38
CA ALA A 88 8.17 4.45 1.26
C ALA A 88 7.13 5.30 1.98
N THR A 89 7.41 5.66 3.24
CA THR A 89 6.57 6.54 4.06
C THR A 89 6.41 7.89 3.38
N GLY A 90 7.51 8.49 2.93
CA GLY A 90 7.52 9.75 2.21
C GLY A 90 6.66 9.68 0.95
N TYR A 91 6.82 8.65 0.13
CA TYR A 91 6.00 8.46 -1.07
C TYR A 91 4.51 8.40 -0.78
N TRP A 92 4.09 7.52 0.13
CA TRP A 92 2.68 7.38 0.51
C TRP A 92 2.12 8.70 1.08
N TRP A 93 2.88 9.35 1.95
CA TRP A 93 2.50 10.60 2.58
C TRP A 93 2.42 11.76 1.56
N LEU A 94 3.33 11.85 0.60
CA LEU A 94 3.29 12.86 -0.47
C LEU A 94 2.04 12.70 -1.34
N ILE A 95 1.62 11.46 -1.61
CA ILE A 95 0.38 11.22 -2.38
C ILE A 95 -0.87 11.57 -1.55
N THR A 96 -0.90 11.19 -0.28
CA THR A 96 -2.14 11.25 0.52
C THR A 96 -2.31 12.50 1.38
N GLN A 97 -1.22 13.17 1.78
CA GLN A 97 -1.23 14.20 2.82
C GLN A 97 -0.44 15.48 2.48
N TRP A 98 0.18 15.60 1.30
CA TRP A 98 1.07 16.70 0.88
C TRP A 98 0.89 18.05 1.61
N MET A 99 1.97 18.60 2.19
CA MET A 99 1.92 19.75 3.12
C MET A 99 1.67 21.15 2.51
N ALA A 100 1.91 21.37 1.22
CA ALA A 100 1.77 22.71 0.62
C ALA A 100 0.39 22.94 -0.04
N GLY A 101 -0.70 22.73 0.69
CA GLY A 101 -2.09 22.95 0.22
C GLY A 101 -2.96 21.67 0.24
N PRO A 102 -3.99 21.57 -0.61
CA PRO A 102 -4.80 20.36 -0.75
C PRO A 102 -3.91 19.15 -1.08
N SER A 103 -4.31 17.95 -0.62
CA SER A 103 -3.59 16.70 -0.91
C SER A 103 -3.48 16.49 -2.43
N LEU A 104 -2.48 15.71 -2.87
CA LEU A 104 -2.35 15.40 -4.29
C LEU A 104 -3.63 14.74 -4.85
N THR A 105 -4.30 13.91 -4.04
CA THR A 105 -5.59 13.30 -4.42
C THR A 105 -6.67 14.35 -4.63
N ASP A 106 -6.81 15.34 -3.73
CA ASP A 106 -7.80 16.41 -3.89
C ASP A 106 -7.49 17.28 -5.12
N ARG A 107 -6.21 17.54 -5.43
CA ARG A 107 -5.81 18.26 -6.66
C ARG A 107 -6.12 17.49 -7.93
N VAL A 108 -5.78 16.20 -7.98
CA VAL A 108 -6.09 15.33 -9.12
C VAL A 108 -7.60 15.27 -9.33
N TYR A 109 -8.38 15.17 -8.24
CA TYR A 109 -9.83 15.18 -8.29
C TYR A 109 -10.38 16.46 -8.94
N ARG A 110 -9.91 17.62 -8.49
CA ARG A 110 -10.32 18.92 -9.05
C ARG A 110 -9.87 19.08 -10.50
N TRP A 111 -8.65 18.68 -10.82
CA TRP A 111 -8.09 18.75 -12.17
C TRP A 111 -8.86 17.88 -13.17
N SER A 112 -9.30 16.69 -12.73
CA SER A 112 -10.13 15.80 -13.55
C SER A 112 -11.58 16.27 -13.77
N GLY A 113 -11.96 17.44 -13.25
CA GLY A 113 -13.29 18.05 -13.40
C GLY A 113 -14.21 17.89 -12.20
N GLY A 114 -13.74 17.30 -11.11
CA GLY A 114 -14.52 17.13 -9.89
C GLY A 114 -14.70 18.40 -9.07
N GLY A 115 -15.71 18.42 -8.21
CA GLY A 115 -15.96 19.55 -7.33
C GLY A 115 -16.94 19.27 -6.20
N CYS A 116 -17.16 20.31 -5.40
CA CYS A 116 -18.14 20.30 -4.32
C CYS A 116 -19.49 20.84 -4.81
N TYR A 117 -20.54 20.03 -4.67
CA TYR A 117 -21.91 20.38 -5.02
C TYR A 117 -22.75 20.50 -3.75
N PRO A 118 -23.69 21.45 -3.68
CA PRO A 118 -24.59 21.53 -2.54
C PRO A 118 -25.50 20.29 -2.49
N ALA A 119 -25.66 19.70 -1.30
CA ALA A 119 -26.57 18.58 -1.11
C ALA A 119 -28.05 19.00 -1.20
N ASP A 120 -28.34 20.27 -0.86
CA ASP A 120 -29.67 20.87 -0.87
C ASP A 120 -29.72 22.14 -1.73
N SER A 121 -30.92 22.56 -2.16
CA SER A 121 -31.14 23.72 -3.05
C SER A 121 -30.73 25.07 -2.45
N GLN A 122 -30.50 25.17 -1.13
CA GLN A 122 -29.96 26.35 -0.44
C GLN A 122 -28.43 26.46 -0.55
N GLY A 123 -27.88 26.22 -1.74
CA GLY A 123 -26.44 26.15 -1.96
C GLY A 123 -25.70 27.43 -1.59
N ASN A 124 -24.95 27.41 -0.49
CA ASN A 124 -24.05 28.49 -0.10
C ASN A 124 -22.96 28.67 -1.19
N ALA A 125 -22.80 29.89 -1.71
CA ALA A 125 -21.72 30.21 -2.66
C ALA A 125 -20.32 29.82 -2.13
N LEU A 126 -20.16 29.75 -0.80
CA LEU A 126 -18.97 29.26 -0.09
C LEU A 126 -18.62 27.79 -0.38
N LEU A 127 -19.58 26.92 -0.73
CA LEU A 127 -19.30 25.51 -1.03
C LEU A 127 -18.41 25.34 -2.27
N ARG A 128 -18.58 26.18 -3.29
CA ARG A 128 -17.80 26.09 -4.54
C ARG A 128 -16.37 26.58 -4.40
N MET A 129 -16.05 27.24 -3.29
CA MET A 129 -14.74 27.82 -3.01
C MET A 129 -13.80 26.85 -2.29
N HIS A 130 -14.31 25.72 -1.79
CA HIS A 130 -13.49 24.72 -1.10
C HIS A 130 -12.90 23.70 -2.07
N ASP A 131 -11.56 23.64 -2.09
CA ASP A 131 -10.79 22.73 -2.94
C ASP A 131 -10.39 21.42 -2.23
N THR A 132 -11.00 21.12 -1.08
CA THR A 132 -10.73 19.88 -0.33
C THR A 132 -12.00 19.05 -0.11
N SER A 133 -11.84 17.73 -0.18
CA SER A 133 -12.93 16.78 0.05
C SER A 133 -13.47 16.85 1.47
N LEU A 134 -12.59 17.07 2.46
CA LEU A 134 -12.97 17.25 3.87
C LEU A 134 -13.80 18.51 4.08
N GLY A 135 -13.34 19.65 3.54
CA GLY A 135 -14.03 20.94 3.68
C GLY A 135 -15.41 20.91 3.04
N CYS A 136 -15.52 20.29 1.86
CA CYS A 136 -16.81 20.09 1.19
C CYS A 136 -17.81 19.33 2.07
N ARG A 137 -17.38 18.21 2.66
CA ARG A 137 -18.26 17.37 3.49
C ARG A 137 -18.64 18.03 4.81
N GLN A 138 -17.74 18.80 5.42
CA GLN A 138 -18.02 19.55 6.65
C GLN A 138 -19.12 20.59 6.46
N LEU A 139 -19.23 21.17 5.25
CA LEU A 139 -20.28 22.13 4.90
C LEU A 139 -21.57 21.46 4.37
N GLY A 140 -21.69 20.13 4.51
CA GLY A 140 -22.83 19.38 4.00
C GLY A 140 -22.84 19.23 2.47
N GLY A 141 -21.73 19.52 1.79
CA GLY A 141 -21.60 19.34 0.35
C GLY A 141 -21.30 17.90 -0.07
N ARG A 142 -21.64 17.58 -1.32
CA ARG A 142 -21.33 16.32 -1.99
C ARG A 142 -20.12 16.51 -2.90
N TRP A 143 -19.08 15.71 -2.69
CA TRP A 143 -17.88 15.67 -3.52
C TRP A 143 -18.12 14.72 -4.69
N HIS A 144 -18.25 15.26 -5.91
CA HIS A 144 -18.66 14.48 -7.09
C HIS A 144 -17.99 14.96 -8.40
N GLY A 145 -18.03 14.11 -9.44
CA GLY A 145 -17.67 14.45 -10.82
C GLY A 145 -16.17 14.37 -11.17
N GLY A 146 -15.30 14.07 -10.21
CA GLY A 146 -13.86 13.90 -10.45
C GLY A 146 -13.40 12.46 -10.27
N HIS A 147 -12.15 12.23 -10.66
CA HIS A 147 -11.40 10.99 -10.48
C HIS A 147 -10.72 10.99 -9.10
N ASP A 148 -11.22 10.17 -8.18
CA ASP A 148 -10.61 9.96 -6.87
C ASP A 148 -9.69 8.75 -6.88
N LEU A 149 -8.42 8.94 -6.53
CA LEU A 149 -7.49 7.80 -6.49
C LEU A 149 -7.91 6.83 -5.38
N SER A 150 -7.99 5.52 -5.68
CA SER A 150 -8.32 4.51 -4.68
C SER A 150 -7.20 4.36 -3.64
N GLY A 151 -7.30 5.12 -2.54
CA GLY A 151 -6.30 5.15 -1.47
C GLY A 151 -6.13 3.82 -0.76
N HIS A 152 -7.19 3.02 -0.62
CA HIS A 152 -7.11 1.67 -0.03
C HIS A 152 -6.28 0.72 -0.91
N ILE A 153 -6.54 0.68 -2.22
CA ILE A 153 -5.78 -0.19 -3.14
C ILE A 153 -4.32 0.26 -3.18
N LEU A 154 -4.06 1.57 -3.29
CA LEU A 154 -2.71 2.11 -3.23
C LEU A 154 -2.00 1.65 -1.96
N LEU A 155 -2.60 1.89 -0.78
CA LEU A 155 -1.98 1.58 0.51
C LEU A 155 -1.70 0.09 0.67
N LEU A 156 -2.66 -0.77 0.32
CA LEU A 156 -2.53 -2.22 0.44
C LEU A 156 -1.45 -2.79 -0.49
N VAL A 157 -1.42 -2.33 -1.74
CA VAL A 157 -0.39 -2.74 -2.71
C VAL A 157 0.98 -2.21 -2.27
N HIS A 158 1.07 -0.93 -1.90
CA HIS A 158 2.31 -0.30 -1.45
C HIS A 158 2.89 -1.00 -0.20
N ALA A 159 2.07 -1.21 0.82
CA ALA A 159 2.47 -1.88 2.06
C ALA A 159 2.92 -3.32 1.84
N SER A 160 2.16 -4.07 1.03
CA SER A 160 2.47 -5.47 0.78
C SER A 160 3.72 -5.65 -0.10
N LEU A 161 3.90 -4.84 -1.14
CA LEU A 161 5.11 -4.84 -1.95
C LEU A 161 6.35 -4.40 -1.18
N PHE A 162 6.22 -3.43 -0.27
CA PHE A 162 7.31 -3.07 0.65
C PHE A 162 7.71 -4.27 1.53
N LEU A 163 6.76 -4.94 2.19
CA LEU A 163 7.03 -6.11 3.02
C LEU A 163 7.61 -7.29 2.23
N LEU A 164 7.07 -7.58 1.04
CA LEU A 164 7.60 -8.61 0.15
C LEU A 164 9.02 -8.30 -0.31
N SER A 165 9.27 -7.04 -0.65
CA SER A 165 10.60 -6.59 -1.05
C SER A 165 11.55 -6.61 0.13
N GLU A 166 11.08 -6.45 1.37
CA GLU A 166 11.93 -6.62 2.54
C GLU A 166 12.15 -8.09 2.92
N LEU A 167 11.30 -9.01 2.46
CA LEU A 167 11.21 -10.42 2.90
C LEU A 167 12.52 -11.23 2.76
N ASP A 168 13.34 -11.04 1.73
CA ASP A 168 14.59 -11.82 1.62
C ASP A 168 15.64 -11.38 2.66
N GLY A 169 15.78 -10.07 2.89
CA GLY A 169 16.46 -9.55 4.07
C GLY A 169 15.85 -10.09 5.36
N LEU A 170 14.52 -10.26 5.39
CA LEU A 170 13.82 -10.92 6.48
C LEU A 170 14.20 -12.42 6.61
N ARG A 171 14.45 -13.13 5.53
CA ARG A 171 14.80 -14.56 5.58
C ARG A 171 16.23 -14.78 6.04
N GLU A 172 17.16 -13.95 5.54
CA GLU A 172 18.57 -14.05 5.88
C GLU A 172 18.81 -13.80 7.37
N ALA A 173 18.29 -12.70 7.92
CA ALA A 173 18.48 -12.46 9.35
C ALA A 173 17.57 -13.35 10.22
N ALA A 174 16.45 -13.89 9.70
CA ALA A 174 15.71 -14.94 10.40
C ALA A 174 16.54 -16.23 10.49
N ALA A 175 17.28 -16.60 9.45
CA ALA A 175 18.15 -17.77 9.47
C ALA A 175 19.34 -17.57 10.42
N ALA A 176 19.99 -16.40 10.38
CA ALA A 176 21.07 -16.05 11.30
C ALA A 176 20.58 -16.06 12.76
N SER A 177 19.42 -15.47 13.02
CA SER A 177 18.86 -15.43 14.35
C SER A 177 18.18 -16.72 14.79
N ALA A 178 17.77 -17.61 13.87
CA ALA A 178 17.19 -18.90 14.23
C ALA A 178 18.19 -19.81 14.94
N ALA A 179 19.49 -19.59 14.72
CA ALA A 179 20.55 -20.24 15.49
C ALA A 179 20.58 -19.82 16.96
N ILE A 180 20.06 -18.63 17.30
CA ILE A 180 20.12 -18.06 18.67
C ILE A 180 18.72 -18.02 19.33
N TYR A 181 17.69 -17.55 18.61
CA TYR A 181 16.31 -17.43 19.09
C TYR A 181 15.29 -17.94 18.04
N PRO A 182 15.18 -19.28 17.85
CA PRO A 182 14.37 -19.88 16.79
C PRO A 182 12.87 -19.59 16.90
N GLN A 183 12.33 -19.55 18.12
CA GLN A 183 10.90 -19.32 18.34
C GLN A 183 10.49 -17.90 17.93
N LEU A 184 11.32 -16.90 18.28
CA LEU A 184 11.05 -15.51 17.95
C LEU A 184 11.09 -15.28 16.43
N ALA A 185 12.13 -15.77 15.76
CA ALA A 185 12.26 -15.69 14.30
C ALA A 185 11.05 -16.31 13.58
N ARG A 186 10.57 -17.47 14.06
CA ARG A 186 9.37 -18.14 13.53
C ARG A 186 8.11 -17.29 13.73
N ARG A 187 7.88 -16.79 14.95
CA ARG A 187 6.71 -15.94 15.26
C ARG A 187 6.67 -14.69 14.38
N LEU A 188 7.79 -13.99 14.22
CA LEU A 188 7.86 -12.79 13.39
C LEU A 188 7.62 -13.09 11.91
N THR A 189 8.20 -14.19 11.40
CA THR A 189 7.96 -14.62 10.02
C THR A 189 6.47 -14.95 9.80
N THR A 190 5.83 -15.61 10.78
CA THR A 190 4.40 -15.85 10.75
C THR A 190 3.61 -14.55 10.75
N CYS A 191 3.94 -13.58 11.61
CA CYS A 191 3.28 -12.27 11.64
C CYS A 191 3.36 -11.52 10.30
N VAL A 192 4.51 -11.55 9.63
CA VAL A 192 4.67 -10.94 8.29
C VAL A 192 3.76 -11.63 7.28
N ARG A 193 3.73 -12.96 7.27
CA ARG A 193 2.91 -13.75 6.33
C ARG A 193 1.41 -13.55 6.57
N THR A 194 0.97 -13.51 7.83
CA THR A 194 -0.44 -13.27 8.17
C THR A 194 -0.87 -11.87 7.79
N LEU A 195 0.00 -10.87 7.98
CA LEU A 195 -0.27 -9.49 7.58
C LEU A 195 -0.35 -9.36 6.04
N LEU A 196 0.56 -10.02 5.30
CA LEU A 196 0.50 -10.07 3.84
C LEU A 196 -0.77 -10.75 3.32
N LEU A 197 -1.19 -11.85 3.95
CA LEU A 197 -2.44 -12.53 3.61
C LEU A 197 -3.64 -11.61 3.88
N LEU A 198 -3.64 -10.88 5.00
CA LEU A 198 -4.68 -9.91 5.31
C LEU A 198 -4.70 -8.77 4.28
N TRP A 199 -3.56 -8.24 3.86
CA TRP A 199 -3.49 -7.22 2.80
C TRP A 199 -4.01 -7.72 1.46
N TRP A 200 -3.63 -8.93 1.07
CA TRP A 200 -4.14 -9.55 -0.15
C TRP A 200 -5.66 -9.77 -0.09
N TRP A 201 -6.18 -10.27 1.03
CA TRP A 201 -7.62 -10.46 1.23
C TRP A 201 -8.38 -9.14 1.19
N MET A 202 -7.89 -8.10 1.88
CA MET A 202 -8.55 -6.79 1.88
C MET A 202 -8.48 -6.11 0.51
N LEU A 203 -7.43 -6.37 -0.29
CA LEU A 203 -7.37 -5.91 -1.68
C LEU A 203 -8.44 -6.58 -2.53
N LEU A 204 -8.63 -7.89 -2.39
CA LEU A 204 -9.69 -8.63 -3.07
C LEU A 204 -11.06 -8.06 -2.68
N MET A 205 -11.36 -7.93 -1.38
CA MET A 205 -12.64 -7.36 -0.92
C MET A 205 -12.86 -5.93 -1.43
N SER A 206 -11.83 -5.08 -1.39
CA SER A 206 -11.91 -3.70 -1.93
C SER A 206 -12.14 -3.66 -3.45
N SER A 207 -11.77 -4.73 -4.16
CA SER A 207 -11.98 -4.87 -5.59
C SER A 207 -13.38 -5.41 -5.91
N VAL A 208 -13.90 -6.33 -5.08
CA VAL A 208 -15.25 -6.90 -5.17
C VAL A 208 -16.33 -5.83 -4.92
N TYR A 209 -16.22 -5.06 -3.84
CA TYR A 209 -17.26 -4.08 -3.52
C TYR A 209 -17.08 -2.78 -4.33
N PRO A 210 -18.19 -2.18 -4.82
CA PRO A 210 -18.15 -1.02 -5.71
C PRO A 210 -17.95 0.30 -4.94
N PHE A 211 -16.84 0.43 -4.21
CA PHE A 211 -16.48 1.70 -3.54
C PHE A 211 -15.92 2.75 -4.50
N HIS A 212 -15.25 2.29 -5.56
CA HIS A 212 -14.65 3.11 -6.61
C HIS A 212 -14.88 2.45 -7.98
N PRO A 213 -15.07 3.22 -9.06
CA PRO A 213 -15.04 2.73 -10.43
C PRO A 213 -13.69 2.10 -10.79
N LEU A 214 -13.69 1.32 -11.88
CA LEU A 214 -12.51 0.57 -12.33
C LEU A 214 -11.30 1.48 -12.61
N SER A 215 -11.51 2.65 -13.23
CA SER A 215 -10.43 3.61 -13.52
C SER A 215 -9.70 4.05 -12.26
N GLU A 216 -10.44 4.41 -11.21
CA GLU A 216 -9.90 4.82 -9.92
C GLU A 216 -9.13 3.70 -9.23
N LYS A 217 -9.65 2.46 -9.30
CA LYS A 217 -8.96 1.25 -8.82
C LYS A 217 -7.64 1.01 -9.57
N ILE A 218 -7.64 1.13 -10.90
CA ILE A 218 -6.43 0.99 -11.75
C ILE A 218 -5.40 2.03 -11.35
N THR A 219 -5.79 3.30 -11.14
CA THR A 219 -4.83 4.33 -10.72
C THR A 219 -4.23 4.07 -9.34
N GLY A 220 -5.02 3.55 -8.40
CA GLY A 220 -4.52 3.12 -7.08
C GLY A 220 -3.49 1.99 -7.19
N LEU A 221 -3.79 0.96 -7.99
CA LEU A 221 -2.87 -0.15 -8.26
C LEU A 221 -1.57 0.35 -8.94
N PHE A 222 -1.70 1.18 -9.95
CA PHE A 222 -0.58 1.76 -10.68
C PHE A 222 0.35 2.55 -9.75
N MET A 223 -0.19 3.43 -8.90
CA MET A 223 0.62 4.21 -7.96
C MET A 223 1.25 3.31 -6.89
N GLY A 224 0.60 2.24 -6.45
CA GLY A 224 1.23 1.25 -5.55
C GLY A 224 2.44 0.57 -6.18
N LEU A 225 2.31 0.13 -7.44
CA LEU A 225 3.36 -0.53 -8.21
C LEU A 225 4.49 0.43 -8.62
N LEU A 226 4.15 1.69 -8.95
CA LEU A 226 5.11 2.70 -9.42
C LEU A 226 6.22 2.92 -8.39
N TYR A 227 5.87 3.11 -7.12
CA TYR A 227 6.87 3.24 -6.06
C TYR A 227 7.77 2.02 -5.99
N TRP A 228 7.17 0.83 -6.00
CA TRP A 228 7.92 -0.40 -5.86
C TRP A 228 8.95 -0.57 -7.00
N VAL A 229 8.54 -0.36 -8.25
CA VAL A 229 9.44 -0.38 -9.40
C VAL A 229 10.51 0.69 -9.26
N VAL A 230 10.14 1.94 -8.95
CA VAL A 230 11.09 3.05 -8.88
C VAL A 230 12.11 2.85 -7.76
N ALA A 231 11.65 2.59 -6.55
CA ALA A 231 12.48 2.48 -5.36
C ALA A 231 13.41 1.25 -5.43
N TYR A 232 12.89 0.08 -5.79
CA TYR A 232 13.66 -1.17 -5.73
C TYR A 232 14.42 -1.49 -7.02
N LYS A 233 14.05 -0.91 -8.17
CA LYS A 233 14.82 -1.07 -9.43
C LYS A 233 15.85 0.04 -9.64
N TYR A 234 15.52 1.29 -9.32
CA TYR A 234 16.33 2.45 -9.72
C TYR A 234 16.99 3.20 -8.56
N ILE A 235 16.32 3.41 -7.41
CA ILE A 235 16.86 4.26 -6.33
C ILE A 235 17.78 3.45 -5.37
N LEU A 236 17.24 2.42 -4.73
CA LEU A 236 17.95 1.60 -3.75
C LEU A 236 17.88 0.11 -4.11
N PRO A 237 18.39 -0.28 -5.30
CA PRO A 237 18.43 -1.67 -5.69
C PRO A 237 19.14 -2.49 -4.61
N ARG A 238 18.49 -3.56 -4.15
CA ARG A 238 19.10 -4.50 -3.19
C ARG A 238 20.44 -5.04 -3.66
N PHE A 239 20.64 -5.08 -4.98
CA PHE A 239 21.78 -5.70 -5.64
C PHE A 239 22.95 -4.76 -5.94
N LYS A 240 22.85 -3.46 -5.62
CA LYS A 240 23.98 -2.54 -5.67
C LYS A 240 24.08 -1.79 -4.35
N THR A 241 24.61 -2.46 -3.32
CA THR A 241 25.46 -1.76 -2.36
C THR A 241 26.87 -1.79 -2.93
N PRO A 242 27.38 -0.73 -3.57
CA PRO A 242 28.80 -0.62 -3.87
C PRO A 242 29.51 -0.50 -2.51
N GLY A 243 30.31 -1.50 -2.13
CA GLY A 243 31.16 -1.42 -0.94
C GLY A 243 31.09 -2.57 0.07
N LEU A 244 30.54 -3.75 -0.26
CA LEU A 244 31.06 -4.97 0.38
C LEU A 244 32.18 -5.54 -0.50
N PRO A 245 33.46 -5.43 -0.07
CA PRO A 245 34.54 -6.18 -0.69
C PRO A 245 34.24 -7.67 -0.55
N GLY A 246 34.69 -8.45 -1.54
CA GLY A 246 34.39 -9.87 -1.70
C GLY A 246 34.27 -10.64 -0.40
N ALA A 247 33.11 -11.27 -0.22
CA ALA A 247 33.07 -12.57 0.42
C ALA A 247 33.28 -13.60 -0.68
N ILE A 248 34.58 -13.72 -1.03
CA ILE A 248 35.27 -14.64 -1.96
C ILE A 248 34.94 -14.44 -3.44
#